data_AF-A0A8T6RFP3-F1
#
_entry.id   AF-A0A8T6RFP3-F1
#
_cell.length_a   1.000
_cell.length_b   1.000
_cell.length_c   1.000
_cell.angle_alpha   90.00
_cell.angle_beta   90.00
_cell.angle_gamma   90.00
#
_symmetry.space_group_name_H-M   'P 1'
#
loop_
_entity.id
_entity.type
_entity.pdbx_description
1 polymer ?
#
loop_
_entity_poly.entity_id
_entity_poly.type
_entity_poly.pdbx_seq_one_letter_code
_entity_poly.pdbx_strand_id
1 'polypeptide(L)'
;MEVIQEKKKFELGPFLLDIMLVFVVLAVCIIIIIIFPTEFISIFQVSLSVTIDQLISIIPIFLVATFLAGIMDIWIDKEMVVKLFDKTRLIVGLLFITCIGIATPGPIFAMFPIVLVLKRKGVKSHFLIAFIAGQTMMGPMRIPLELIYLGPTFLLVRALLAIFSGLMSGLLALPFSKWLDKDITKYGQEEKI
;
A
#
# COMPACT_ATOMS: atom_id res chain seq x y z
N MET A 1 -9.93 23.07 -31.71
CA MET A 1 -9.86 21.61 -31.51
C MET A 1 -8.46 21.17 -31.87
N GLU A 2 -7.55 21.13 -30.90
CA GLU A 2 -6.25 20.48 -31.06
C GLU A 2 -6.02 19.64 -29.80
N VAL A 3 -6.35 18.35 -29.94
CA VAL A 3 -6.02 17.33 -28.94
C VAL A 3 -4.56 17.00 -29.18
N ILE A 4 -3.67 17.64 -28.43
CA ILE A 4 -2.27 17.24 -28.35
C ILE A 4 -2.26 15.88 -27.64
N GLN A 5 -2.10 14.81 -28.42
CA GLN A 5 -1.71 13.51 -27.93
C GLN A 5 -0.29 13.62 -27.35
N GLU A 6 -0.17 13.77 -26.03
CA GLU A 6 1.06 13.38 -25.33
C GLU A 6 1.28 11.89 -25.61
N LYS A 7 2.24 11.56 -26.48
CA LYS A 7 2.74 10.19 -26.63
C LYS A 7 3.22 9.72 -25.26
N LYS A 8 2.47 8.79 -24.65
CA LYS A 8 2.90 8.02 -23.48
C LYS A 8 4.27 7.42 -23.78
N LYS A 9 5.32 8.02 -23.21
CA LYS A 9 6.71 7.62 -23.47
C LYS A 9 6.88 6.26 -22.82
N PHE A 10 6.97 5.20 -23.63
CA PHE A 10 7.11 3.83 -23.13
C PHE A 10 8.36 3.75 -22.26
N GLU A 11 8.19 3.65 -20.94
CA GLU A 11 9.31 3.50 -20.01
C GLU A 11 9.83 2.07 -20.15
N LEU A 12 10.90 1.91 -20.95
CA LEU A 12 11.51 0.60 -21.27
C LEU A 12 12.10 -0.10 -20.03
N GLY A 13 12.43 0.66 -18.97
CA GLY A 13 13.04 0.15 -17.74
C GLY A 13 12.16 -0.83 -16.95
N PRO A 14 10.96 -0.41 -16.47
CA PRO A 14 10.03 -1.29 -15.75
C PRO A 14 9.68 -2.55 -16.55
N PHE A 15 9.47 -2.40 -17.86
CA PHE A 15 9.16 -3.51 -18.75
C PHE A 15 10.30 -4.54 -18.86
N LEU A 16 11.56 -4.09 -18.93
CA LEU A 16 12.71 -4.99 -18.92
C LEU A 16 12.87 -5.70 -17.57
N LEU A 17 12.56 -5.03 -16.46
CA LEU A 17 12.59 -5.62 -15.12
C LEU A 17 11.58 -6.78 -15.00
N ASP A 18 10.36 -6.59 -15.50
CA ASP A 18 9.33 -7.63 -15.50
C ASP A 18 9.76 -8.84 -16.33
N ILE A 19 10.35 -8.60 -17.51
CA ILE A 19 10.91 -9.66 -18.35
C ILE A 19 12.02 -10.42 -17.61
N MET A 20 12.95 -9.71 -16.98
CA MET A 20 14.03 -10.34 -16.22
C MET A 20 13.50 -11.19 -15.07
N LEU A 21 12.49 -10.71 -14.36
CA LEU A 21 11.84 -11.45 -13.27
C LEU A 21 11.24 -12.77 -13.79
N VAL A 22 10.56 -12.74 -14.93
CA VAL A 22 10.01 -13.94 -15.59
C VAL A 22 11.12 -14.94 -15.93
N PHE A 23 12.24 -14.48 -16.51
CA PHE A 23 13.38 -15.34 -16.82
C PHE A 23 14.01 -15.96 -15.58
N VAL A 24 14.11 -15.22 -14.47
CA VAL A 24 14.62 -15.73 -13.19
C VAL A 24 13.70 -16.80 -12.64
N VAL A 25 12.39 -16.58 -12.65
CA VAL A 25 11.40 -17.57 -12.19
C VAL A 25 11.48 -18.84 -13.05
N LEU A 26 11.56 -18.70 -14.37
CA LEU A 26 11.72 -19.84 -15.28
C LEU A 26 13.01 -20.61 -15.02
N ALA A 27 14.13 -19.92 -14.78
CA ALA A 27 15.40 -20.57 -14.46
C ALA A 27 15.31 -21.36 -13.14
N VAL A 28 14.67 -20.81 -12.11
CA VAL A 28 14.44 -21.52 -10.84
C VAL A 28 13.56 -22.76 -11.06
N CYS A 29 12.47 -22.65 -11.83
CA CYS A 29 11.63 -23.80 -12.18
C CYS A 29 12.42 -24.90 -12.91
N ILE A 30 13.27 -24.52 -13.88
CA ILE A 30 14.13 -25.46 -14.62
C ILE A 30 15.12 -26.16 -13.67
N ILE A 31 15.76 -25.41 -12.76
CA ILE A 31 16.68 -25.97 -11.75
C ILE A 31 15.95 -26.98 -10.86
N ILE A 32 14.74 -26.67 -10.41
CA ILE A 32 13.92 -27.58 -9.58
C ILE A 32 13.56 -28.86 -10.36
N ILE A 33 13.22 -28.74 -11.66
CA ILE A 33 12.93 -29.89 -12.53
C ILE A 33 14.16 -30.80 -12.67
N ILE A 34 15.37 -30.22 -12.79
CA ILE A 34 16.62 -30.98 -12.93
C ILE A 34 16.98 -31.70 -11.62
N ILE A 35 16.79 -31.05 -10.46
CA ILE A 35 17.17 -31.62 -9.15
C ILE A 35 16.14 -32.64 -8.66
N PHE A 36 14.85 -32.41 -8.89
CA PHE A 36 13.75 -33.25 -8.37
C PHE A 36 12.75 -33.66 -9.48
N PRO A 37 13.17 -34.45 -10.48
CA PRO A 37 12.33 -34.77 -11.64
C PRO A 37 11.09 -35.59 -11.29
N THR A 38 11.16 -36.43 -10.26
CA THR A 38 10.06 -37.31 -9.83
C THR A 38 9.04 -36.62 -8.94
N GLU A 39 9.45 -35.63 -8.15
CA GLU A 39 8.57 -34.91 -7.22
C GLU A 39 8.03 -33.59 -7.80
N PHE A 40 8.55 -33.15 -8.95
CA PHE A 40 8.14 -31.91 -9.60
C PHE A 40 6.63 -31.80 -9.80
N ILE A 41 5.96 -32.86 -10.28
CA ILE A 41 4.50 -32.82 -10.50
C ILE A 41 3.76 -32.55 -9.19
N SER A 42 4.16 -33.20 -8.10
CA SER A 42 3.54 -33.03 -6.78
C SER A 42 3.80 -31.63 -6.22
N ILE A 43 5.04 -31.15 -6.29
CA ILE A 43 5.42 -29.79 -5.85
C ILE A 43 4.68 -28.73 -6.66
N PHE A 44 4.57 -28.92 -7.97
CA PHE A 44 3.89 -27.99 -8.87
C PHE A 44 2.39 -27.91 -8.58
N GLN A 45 1.72 -29.05 -8.41
CA GLN A 45 0.29 -29.10 -8.11
C GLN A 45 -0.03 -28.43 -6.77
N VAL A 46 0.75 -28.69 -5.72
CA VAL A 46 0.59 -28.05 -4.41
C VAL A 46 0.88 -26.55 -4.49
N SER A 47 1.93 -26.16 -5.19
CA SER A 47 2.28 -24.74 -5.36
C SER A 47 1.20 -23.98 -6.14
N LEU A 48 0.64 -24.61 -7.18
CA LEU A 48 -0.42 -24.04 -7.99
C LEU A 48 -1.73 -23.90 -7.21
N SER A 49 -2.11 -24.92 -6.43
CA SER A 49 -3.32 -24.86 -5.60
C SER A 49 -3.22 -23.75 -4.56
N VAL A 50 -2.10 -23.66 -3.84
CA VAL A 50 -1.86 -22.58 -2.87
C VAL A 50 -1.91 -21.21 -3.53
N THR A 51 -1.33 -21.07 -4.74
CA THR A 51 -1.35 -19.81 -5.48
C THR A 51 -2.77 -19.40 -5.88
N ILE A 52 -3.56 -20.34 -6.41
CA ILE A 52 -4.95 -20.09 -6.80
C ILE A 52 -5.80 -19.69 -5.58
N ASP A 53 -5.66 -20.43 -4.48
CA ASP A 53 -6.39 -20.15 -3.23
C ASP A 53 -6.06 -18.75 -2.69
N GLN A 54 -4.79 -18.35 -2.74
CA GLN A 54 -4.38 -17.00 -2.35
C GLN A 54 -4.92 -15.94 -3.29
N LEU A 55 -4.90 -16.18 -4.60
CA LEU A 55 -5.40 -15.23 -5.60
C LEU A 55 -6.91 -14.98 -5.42
N ILE A 56 -7.69 -16.06 -5.24
CA ILE A 56 -9.13 -15.99 -4.97
C ILE A 56 -9.40 -15.24 -3.65
N SER A 57 -8.53 -15.38 -2.65
CA SER A 57 -8.67 -14.68 -1.37
C SER A 57 -8.35 -13.18 -1.47
N ILE A 58 -7.38 -12.80 -2.31
CA ILE A 58 -6.90 -11.41 -2.44
C ILE A 58 -7.82 -10.56 -3.32
N ILE A 59 -8.33 -11.11 -4.43
CA ILE A 59 -9.13 -10.37 -5.43
C ILE A 59 -10.32 -9.62 -4.80
N PRO A 60 -11.18 -10.25 -3.96
CA PRO A 60 -12.34 -9.57 -3.39
C PRO A 60 -11.93 -8.40 -2.48
N ILE A 61 -10.88 -8.60 -1.68
CA ILE A 61 -10.38 -7.57 -0.75
C ILE A 61 -9.85 -6.36 -1.54
N PHE A 62 -9.10 -6.62 -2.61
CA PHE A 62 -8.57 -5.58 -3.48
C PHE A 62 -9.70 -4.81 -4.19
N LEU A 63 -10.74 -5.51 -4.66
CA LEU A 63 -11.89 -4.91 -5.31
C LEU A 63 -12.66 -3.99 -4.35
N VAL A 64 -12.95 -4.46 -3.13
CA VAL A 64 -13.63 -3.66 -2.10
C VAL A 64 -12.80 -2.42 -1.75
N ALA A 65 -11.50 -2.56 -1.59
CA ALA A 65 -10.63 -1.44 -1.25
C ALA A 65 -10.54 -0.41 -2.38
N THR A 66 -10.45 -0.86 -3.62
CA THR A 66 -10.46 0.02 -4.80
C THR A 66 -11.80 0.74 -4.95
N PHE A 67 -12.91 0.04 -4.68
CA PHE A 67 -14.25 0.62 -4.68
C PHE A 67 -14.41 1.68 -3.58
N LEU A 68 -13.97 1.38 -2.35
CA LEU A 68 -13.95 2.34 -1.24
C LEU A 68 -13.06 3.55 -1.57
N ALA A 69 -11.91 3.34 -2.21
CA ALA A 69 -11.06 4.44 -2.66
C ALA A 69 -11.80 5.33 -3.66
N GLY A 70 -12.57 4.76 -4.60
CA GLY A 70 -13.44 5.50 -5.52
C GLY A 70 -14.52 6.31 -4.80
N ILE A 71 -15.19 5.72 -3.79
CA ILE A 71 -16.18 6.44 -2.97
C ILE A 71 -15.52 7.57 -2.19
N MET A 72 -14.38 7.32 -1.55
CA MET A 72 -13.60 8.34 -0.84
C MET A 72 -13.16 9.47 -1.78
N ASP A 73 -12.90 9.19 -3.05
CA ASP A 73 -12.54 10.22 -4.03
C ASP A 73 -13.72 11.18 -4.30
N ILE A 74 -14.95 10.70 -4.21
CA ILE A 74 -16.15 11.55 -4.34
C ILE A 74 -16.50 12.25 -3.02
N TRP A 75 -16.39 11.55 -1.89
CA TRP A 75 -16.88 12.03 -0.58
C TRP A 75 -15.94 13.00 0.15
N ILE A 76 -14.63 12.88 -0.04
CA ILE A 76 -13.66 13.67 0.74
C ILE A 76 -13.34 14.98 0.03
N ASP A 77 -13.85 16.12 0.50
CA ASP A 77 -13.51 17.38 -0.15
C ASP A 77 -12.03 17.74 0.03
N LYS A 78 -11.41 18.19 -1.07
CA LYS A 78 -10.01 18.65 -1.08
C LYS A 78 -9.76 19.74 -0.02
N GLU A 79 -10.73 20.62 0.17
CA GLU A 79 -10.65 21.71 1.14
C GLU A 79 -10.63 21.20 2.60
N MET A 80 -11.41 20.15 2.90
CA MET A 80 -11.41 19.50 4.21
C MET A 80 -10.04 18.90 4.51
N VAL A 81 -9.45 18.20 3.53
CA VAL A 81 -8.14 17.56 3.63
C VAL A 81 -7.04 18.59 3.84
N VAL A 82 -7.03 19.66 3.04
CA VAL A 82 -6.04 20.73 3.15
C VAL A 82 -6.12 21.43 4.51
N LYS A 83 -7.33 21.66 5.03
CA LYS A 83 -7.54 22.29 6.35
C LYS A 83 -7.13 21.38 7.51
N LEU A 84 -7.30 20.06 7.36
CA LEU A 84 -6.96 19.09 8.40
C LEU A 84 -5.46 18.77 8.46
N PHE A 85 -4.77 18.85 7.32
CA PHE A 85 -3.35 18.51 7.18
C PHE A 85 -2.45 19.73 6.89
N ASP A 86 -2.89 20.93 7.29
CA ASP A 86 -2.11 22.15 7.15
C ASP A 86 -0.87 22.14 8.07
N LYS A 87 0.18 22.85 7.66
CA LYS A 87 1.50 22.91 8.32
C LYS A 87 1.43 23.35 9.79
N THR A 88 0.46 24.19 10.14
CA THR A 88 0.26 24.73 11.49
C THR A 88 -0.09 23.65 12.52
N ARG A 89 -0.53 22.47 12.09
CA ARG A 89 -0.90 21.35 12.97
C ARG A 89 -0.19 20.05 12.59
N LEU A 90 1.10 20.12 12.26
CA LEU A 90 1.89 18.96 11.82
C LEU A 90 1.76 17.74 12.75
N ILE A 91 2.05 17.89 14.06
CA ILE A 91 2.01 16.77 15.02
C ILE A 91 0.59 16.20 15.16
N VAL A 92 -0.40 17.09 15.28
CA VAL A 92 -1.81 16.69 15.41
C VAL A 92 -2.29 15.98 14.15
N GLY A 93 -1.92 16.47 12.97
CA GLY A 93 -2.24 15.84 11.69
C GLY A 93 -1.56 14.49 11.52
N LEU A 94 -0.31 14.34 11.99
CA LEU A 94 0.43 13.08 11.93
C LEU A 94 -0.19 12.03 12.87
N LEU A 95 -0.56 12.43 14.09
CA LEU A 95 -1.30 11.54 14.99
C LEU A 95 -2.65 11.15 14.39
N PHE A 96 -3.39 12.11 13.85
CA PHE A 96 -4.71 11.87 13.27
C PHE A 96 -4.64 10.91 12.08
N ILE A 97 -3.76 11.16 11.10
CA ILE A 97 -3.62 10.28 9.93
C ILE A 97 -3.09 8.89 10.32
N THR A 98 -2.21 8.80 11.32
CA THR A 98 -1.73 7.52 11.84
C THR A 98 -2.88 6.73 12.45
N CYS A 99 -3.73 7.35 13.26
CA CYS A 99 -4.90 6.71 13.84
C CYS A 99 -5.90 6.26 12.76
N ILE A 100 -6.11 7.05 11.70
CA ILE A 100 -6.92 6.61 10.55
C ILE A 100 -6.28 5.38 9.90
N GLY A 101 -4.96 5.39 9.67
CA GLY A 101 -4.23 4.24 9.14
C GLY A 101 -4.47 2.99 9.98
N ILE A 102 -4.30 3.10 11.30
CA ILE A 102 -4.56 2.01 12.26
C ILE A 102 -6.00 1.51 12.22
N ALA A 103 -6.96 2.42 12.07
CA ALA A 103 -8.39 2.09 12.04
C ALA A 103 -8.85 1.50 10.70
N THR A 104 -8.05 1.60 9.64
CA THR A 104 -8.46 1.15 8.30
C THR A 104 -8.30 -0.36 8.17
N PRO A 105 -9.36 -1.15 7.92
CA PRO A 105 -9.22 -2.60 7.75
C PRO A 105 -8.67 -2.94 6.37
N GLY A 106 -7.75 -3.90 6.31
CA GLY A 106 -7.29 -4.48 5.06
C GLY A 106 -5.79 -4.75 5.04
N PRO A 107 -5.31 -5.48 4.03
CA PRO A 107 -3.90 -5.67 3.80
C PRO A 107 -3.25 -4.38 3.29
N ILE A 108 -1.95 -4.22 3.52
CA ILE A 108 -1.21 -2.99 3.16
C ILE A 108 -1.33 -2.64 1.66
N PHE A 109 -1.35 -3.64 0.78
CA PHE A 109 -1.44 -3.39 -0.67
C PHE A 109 -2.76 -2.75 -1.09
N ALA A 110 -3.85 -3.03 -0.36
CA ALA A 110 -5.16 -2.46 -0.60
C ALA A 110 -5.23 -0.97 -0.21
N MET A 111 -4.23 -0.45 0.51
CA MET A 111 -4.17 0.94 0.93
C MET A 111 -3.54 1.86 -0.12
N PHE A 112 -2.78 1.34 -1.09
CA PHE A 112 -2.13 2.17 -2.10
C PHE A 112 -3.12 2.99 -2.95
N PRO A 113 -4.27 2.44 -3.40
CA PRO A 113 -5.30 3.24 -4.08
C PRO A 113 -5.84 4.39 -3.20
N ILE A 114 -6.07 4.13 -1.90
CA ILE A 114 -6.54 5.13 -0.94
C ILE A 114 -5.49 6.24 -0.77
N VAL A 115 -4.22 5.85 -0.62
CA VAL A 115 -3.09 6.78 -0.51
C VAL A 115 -2.95 7.64 -1.76
N LEU A 116 -3.17 7.07 -2.95
CA LEU A 116 -3.17 7.80 -4.22
C LEU A 116 -4.29 8.84 -4.28
N VAL A 117 -5.50 8.50 -3.85
CA VAL A 117 -6.62 9.44 -3.74
C VAL A 117 -6.28 10.58 -2.76
N LEU A 118 -5.77 10.27 -1.57
CA LEU A 118 -5.33 11.27 -0.59
C LEU A 118 -4.24 12.19 -1.16
N LYS A 119 -3.29 11.62 -1.92
CA LYS A 119 -2.25 12.39 -2.60
C LYS A 119 -2.84 13.38 -3.60
N ARG A 120 -3.78 12.92 -4.45
CA ARG A 120 -4.48 13.77 -5.44
C ARG A 120 -5.26 14.90 -4.76
N LYS A 121 -5.75 14.67 -3.54
CA LYS A 121 -6.39 15.69 -2.68
C LYS A 121 -5.42 16.63 -1.98
N GLY A 122 -4.13 16.52 -2.24
CA GLY A 122 -3.12 17.48 -1.77
C GLY A 122 -2.48 17.10 -0.44
N VAL A 123 -2.73 15.89 0.09
CA VAL A 123 -2.01 15.40 1.26
C VAL A 123 -0.52 15.28 0.93
N LYS A 124 0.31 15.77 1.87
CA LYS A 124 1.78 15.70 1.77
C LYS A 124 2.28 14.29 2.02
N SER A 125 3.32 13.87 1.30
CA SER A 125 3.85 12.50 1.38
C SER A 125 4.28 12.09 2.79
N HIS A 126 4.70 13.02 3.65
CA HIS A 126 4.98 12.72 5.06
C HIS A 126 3.75 12.24 5.86
N PHE A 127 2.54 12.75 5.57
CA PHE A 127 1.30 12.22 6.16
C PHE A 127 0.92 10.87 5.56
N LEU A 128 1.16 10.67 4.26
CA LEU A 128 0.92 9.38 3.60
C LEU A 128 1.82 8.27 4.16
N ILE A 129 3.08 8.60 4.45
CA ILE A 129 4.02 7.66 5.10
C ILE A 129 3.56 7.33 6.52
N ALA A 130 3.12 8.32 7.30
CA ALA A 130 2.56 8.09 8.63
C ALA A 130 1.31 7.20 8.60
N PHE A 131 0.42 7.40 7.62
CA PHE A 131 -0.75 6.55 7.37
C PHE A 131 -0.36 5.10 7.12
N ILE A 132 0.56 4.87 6.15
CA ILE A 132 1.02 3.53 5.79
C ILE A 132 1.73 2.88 6.98
N ALA A 133 2.58 3.62 7.70
CA ALA A 133 3.28 3.11 8.88
C ALA A 133 2.31 2.70 10.00
N GLY A 134 1.29 3.52 10.27
CA GLY A 134 0.24 3.21 11.24
C GLY A 134 -0.48 1.92 10.89
N GLN A 135 -0.95 1.79 9.65
CA GLN A 135 -1.62 0.58 9.17
C GLN A 135 -0.69 -0.65 9.22
N THR A 136 0.55 -0.51 8.75
CA THR A 136 1.52 -1.61 8.73
C THR A 136 1.78 -2.14 10.14
N MET A 137 1.97 -1.22 11.09
CA MET A 137 2.21 -1.55 12.49
C MET A 137 0.99 -2.16 13.13
N MET A 138 -0.21 -1.64 12.86
CA MET A 138 -1.45 -2.14 13.45
C MET A 138 -2.61 -2.04 12.47
N GLY A 139 -3.33 -3.15 12.29
CA GLY A 139 -4.52 -3.21 11.47
C GLY A 139 -5.68 -3.88 12.23
N PRO A 140 -6.94 -3.48 12.00
CA PRO A 140 -8.12 -3.99 12.73
C PRO A 140 -8.27 -5.51 12.65
N MET A 141 -7.87 -6.11 11.53
CA MET A 141 -7.91 -7.57 11.32
C MET A 141 -7.03 -8.35 12.31
N ARG A 142 -5.99 -7.73 12.88
CA ARG A 142 -5.06 -8.39 13.82
C ARG A 142 -5.52 -8.31 15.28
N ILE A 143 -6.39 -7.35 15.60
CA ILE A 143 -6.84 -7.07 16.97
C ILE A 143 -7.48 -8.31 17.64
N PRO A 144 -8.42 -9.04 17.01
CA PRO A 144 -9.03 -10.21 17.65
C PRO A 144 -8.03 -11.34 17.90
N LEU A 145 -7.13 -11.57 16.94
CA LEU A 145 -6.10 -12.61 17.05
C LEU A 145 -5.15 -12.29 18.20
N GLU A 146 -4.67 -11.06 18.29
CA GLU A 146 -3.78 -10.65 19.37
C GLU A 146 -4.45 -10.71 20.74
N LEU A 147 -5.73 -10.35 20.82
CA LEU A 147 -6.47 -10.44 22.08
C LEU A 147 -6.58 -11.90 22.55
N ILE A 148 -6.86 -12.82 21.63
CA ILE A 148 -7.00 -14.25 21.93
C ILE A 148 -5.65 -14.91 22.28
N TYR A 149 -4.60 -14.62 21.51
CA TYR A 149 -3.32 -15.32 21.61
C TYR A 149 -2.31 -14.65 22.55
N LEU A 150 -2.35 -13.32 22.71
CA LEU A 150 -1.32 -12.52 23.41
C LEU A 150 -1.89 -11.67 24.55
N GLY A 151 -3.21 -11.52 24.60
CA GLY A 151 -3.92 -10.82 25.67
C GLY A 151 -3.98 -9.29 25.50
N PRO A 152 -4.78 -8.63 26.36
CA PRO A 152 -5.09 -7.20 26.22
C PRO A 152 -3.90 -6.28 26.54
N THR A 153 -3.01 -6.67 27.47
CA THR A 153 -1.83 -5.86 27.82
C THR A 153 -0.89 -5.71 26.62
N PHE A 154 -0.67 -6.80 25.87
CA PHE A 154 0.14 -6.78 24.66
C PHE A 154 -0.46 -5.86 23.60
N LEU A 155 -1.77 -6.00 23.34
CA LEU A 155 -2.50 -5.17 22.39
C LEU A 155 -2.34 -3.67 22.69
N LEU A 156 -2.53 -3.27 23.94
CA LEU A 156 -2.47 -1.86 24.35
C LEU A 156 -1.07 -1.27 24.18
N VAL A 157 -0.04 -1.98 24.65
CA VAL A 157 1.36 -1.52 24.50
C VAL A 157 1.71 -1.39 23.01
N ARG A 158 1.35 -2.39 22.20
CA ARG A 158 1.61 -2.36 20.77
C ARG A 158 0.84 -1.26 20.04
N ALA A 159 -0.39 -0.98 20.45
CA ALA A 159 -1.19 0.13 19.90
C ALA A 159 -0.53 1.49 20.16
N LEU A 160 -0.03 1.72 21.38
CA LEU A 160 0.70 2.94 21.72
C LEU A 160 1.98 3.06 20.88
N LEU A 161 2.74 1.97 20.73
CA LEU A 161 3.94 1.94 19.90
C LEU A 161 3.64 2.15 18.42
N ALA A 162 2.50 1.66 17.92
CA ALA A 162 2.07 1.87 16.53
C ALA A 162 1.78 3.35 16.25
N ILE A 163 1.06 4.02 17.16
CA ILE A 163 0.81 5.47 17.07
C ILE A 163 2.12 6.25 17.08
N PHE A 164 3.02 5.91 18.00
CA PHE A 164 4.33 6.55 18.10
C PHE A 164 5.17 6.33 16.83
N SER A 165 5.17 5.11 16.29
CA SER A 165 5.92 4.75 15.09
C SER A 165 5.40 5.50 13.85
N GLY A 166 4.08 5.64 13.69
CA GLY A 166 3.49 6.42 12.60
C GLY A 166 3.79 7.91 12.71
N LEU A 167 3.79 8.46 13.93
CA LEU A 167 4.22 9.83 14.17
C LEU A 167 5.70 10.03 13.78
N MET A 168 6.58 9.14 14.23
CA MET A 168 8.01 9.21 13.94
C MET A 168 8.31 9.05 12.46
N SER A 169 7.68 8.09 11.77
CA SER A 169 7.91 7.89 10.34
C SER A 169 7.54 9.11 9.52
N GLY A 170 6.42 9.77 9.85
CA GLY A 170 6.01 11.00 9.19
C GLY A 170 6.95 12.17 9.47
N LEU A 171 7.45 12.31 10.70
CA LEU A 171 8.44 13.35 11.04
C LEU A 171 9.76 13.13 10.29
N LEU A 172 10.27 11.89 10.26
CA LEU A 172 11.48 11.53 9.53
C LEU A 172 11.33 11.70 8.01
N ALA A 173 10.11 11.59 7.49
CA ALA A 173 9.82 11.80 6.08
C ALA A 173 9.74 13.28 5.66
N LEU A 174 9.68 14.24 6.59
CA LEU A 174 9.55 15.67 6.27
C LEU A 174 10.63 16.20 5.32
N PRO A 175 11.93 15.92 5.52
CA PRO A 175 12.99 16.42 4.62
C PRO A 175 12.81 15.92 3.18
N PHE A 176 12.33 14.68 3.04
CA PHE A 176 12.14 14.02 1.75
C PHE A 176 10.80 14.34 1.10
N SER A 177 9.86 14.95 1.84
CA SER A 177 8.49 15.10 1.36
C SER A 177 8.36 15.90 0.07
N LYS A 178 9.20 16.91 -0.17
CA LYS A 178 9.13 17.68 -1.44
C LYS A 178 9.55 16.83 -2.64
N TRP A 179 10.57 15.99 -2.47
CA TRP A 179 11.05 15.07 -3.51
C TRP A 179 10.01 13.99 -3.78
N LEU A 180 9.51 13.34 -2.72
CA LEU A 180 8.45 12.34 -2.79
C LEU A 180 7.15 12.90 -3.40
N ASP A 181 6.75 14.12 -3.02
CA ASP A 181 5.55 14.76 -3.55
C ASP A 181 5.62 14.87 -5.08
N LYS A 182 6.80 15.22 -5.62
CA LYS A 182 7.03 15.38 -7.06
C LYS A 182 6.94 14.03 -7.77
N ASP A 183 7.60 13.01 -7.23
CA ASP A 183 7.66 11.68 -7.86
C ASP A 183 6.31 10.98 -7.85
N ILE A 184 5.59 10.98 -6.71
CA ILE A 184 4.27 10.35 -6.62
C ILE A 184 3.27 11.05 -7.57
N THR A 185 3.39 12.36 -7.75
CA THR A 185 2.52 13.09 -8.69
C THR A 185 2.83 12.74 -10.14
N LYS A 186 4.11 12.47 -10.47
CA LYS A 186 4.53 12.04 -11.81
C LYS A 186 3.92 10.68 -12.17
N TYR A 187 4.08 9.67 -11.32
CA TYR A 187 3.58 8.31 -11.58
C TYR A 187 2.06 8.18 -11.37
N GLY A 188 1.50 8.86 -10.38
CA GLY A 188 0.09 8.75 -10.00
C GLY A 188 -0.91 9.43 -10.94
N GLN A 189 -0.45 10.23 -11.91
CA GLN A 189 -1.30 10.83 -12.96
C GLN A 189 -1.36 9.98 -14.25
N GLU A 190 -0.47 9.00 -14.43
CA GLU A 190 -0.48 8.12 -15.61
C GLU A 190 -1.61 7.06 -15.57
N GLU A 191 -2.23 6.86 -14.40
CA GLU A 191 -3.45 6.04 -14.18
C GLU A 191 -4.76 6.84 -14.38
N LYS A 192 -4.75 7.87 -15.23
CA LYS A 192 -6.00 8.37 -15.83
C LYS A 192 -6.41 7.39 -16.94
N ILE A 193 -7.14 6.34 -16.55
CA ILE A 193 -8.02 5.59 -17.45
C ILE A 193 -9.42 6.14 -17.26
#